data_AF-A0A955MYI8-F1
#
_entry.id   AF-A0A955MYI8-F1
#
_cell.length_a   1.000
_cell.length_b   1.000
_cell.length_c   1.000
_cell.angle_alpha   90.00
_cell.angle_beta   90.00
_cell.angle_gamma   90.00
#
_symmetry.space_group_name_H-M   'P 1'
#
loop_
_entity.id
_entity.type
_entity.pdbx_description
1 polymer ?
#
loop_
_entity_poly.entity_id
_entity_poly.type
_entity_poly.pdbx_seq_one_letter_code
_entity_poly.pdbx_strand_id
1 'polypeptide(L)' 'RSGYCLWYKRLEEGTFRFPQGHEKSVEVEAAELALLLEGFDLAGARRAKRYRRGE' A
#
# COMPACT_ATOMS: atom_id res chain seq x y z
N ARG A 1 28.94 11.45 -9.72
CA ARG A 1 28.03 11.98 -8.67
C ARG A 1 26.65 11.42 -8.95
N SER A 2 26.31 10.29 -8.37
CA SER A 2 24.95 9.74 -8.44
C SER A 2 24.70 8.93 -7.17
N GLY A 3 23.50 9.08 -6.62
CA GLY A 3 22.99 8.35 -5.48
C GLY A 3 21.49 8.16 -5.66
N TYR A 4 20.90 7.24 -4.91
CA TYR A 4 19.47 6.95 -4.97
C TYR A 4 18.75 7.59 -3.79
N CYS A 5 17.54 8.10 -4.03
CA CYS A 5 16.60 8.50 -2.97
C CYS A 5 15.55 7.40 -2.83
N LEU A 6 15.28 6.99 -1.59
CA LEU A 6 14.14 6.15 -1.26
C LEU A 6 13.12 7.00 -0.48
N TRP A 7 11.93 7.14 -1.04
CA TRP A 7 10.75 7.59 -0.30
C TRP A 7 9.87 6.41 0.05
N TYR A 8 9.48 6.32 1.31
CA TYR A 8 8.57 5.27 1.77
C TYR A 8 7.57 5.83 2.79
N LYS A 9 6.35 5.29 2.75
CA LYS A 9 5.28 5.55 3.72
C LYS A 9 5.33 4.45 4.78
N ARG A 10 5.67 4.80 6.02
CA ARG A 10 5.60 3.85 7.15
C ARG A 10 4.18 3.82 7.70
N LEU A 11 3.65 2.62 7.89
CA LEU A 11 2.38 2.42 8.57
C LEU A 11 2.65 2.20 10.06
N GLU A 12 1.99 2.99 10.92
CA GLU A 12 2.04 2.78 12.38
C GLU A 12 1.18 1.58 12.81
N GLU A 13 0.24 1.17 11.95
CA GLU A 13 -0.60 0.00 12.14
C GLU A 13 -1.12 -0.53 10.79
N GLY A 14 -1.17 -1.86 10.65
CA GLY A 14 -1.63 -2.54 9.45
C GLY A 14 -0.54 -2.77 8.40
N THR A 15 -0.94 -3.29 7.24
CA THR A 15 -0.05 -3.65 6.12
C THR A 15 -0.72 -3.29 4.79
N PHE A 16 0.06 -2.91 3.78
CA PHE A 16 -0.43 -2.84 2.40
C PHE A 16 -0.65 -4.26 1.87
N ARG A 17 -1.89 -4.60 1.50
CA ARG A 17 -2.20 -5.90 0.89
C ARG A 17 -2.08 -5.81 -0.62
N PHE A 18 -0.87 -6.02 -1.12
CA PHE A 18 -0.65 -6.12 -2.56
C PHE A 18 -1.43 -7.30 -3.14
N PRO A 19 -1.85 -7.22 -4.42
CA PRO A 19 -2.42 -8.35 -5.13
C PRO A 19 -1.48 -9.56 -5.03
N GLN A 20 -2.03 -10.73 -4.70
CA GLN A 20 -1.23 -11.94 -4.66
C GLN A 20 -0.95 -12.41 -6.10
N GLY A 21 0.31 -12.67 -6.40
CA GLY A 21 0.75 -13.25 -7.67
C GLY A 21 1.98 -14.14 -7.43
N HIS A 22 2.24 -15.05 -8.37
CA HIS A 22 3.44 -15.89 -8.34
C HIS A 22 4.71 -15.15 -8.83
N GLU A 23 4.52 -13.94 -9.34
CA GLU A 23 5.56 -13.10 -9.92
C GLU A 23 6.25 -12.21 -8.88
N LYS A 24 7.50 -11.80 -9.15
CA LYS A 24 8.26 -10.89 -8.28
C LYS A 24 7.70 -9.46 -8.26
N SER A 25 6.85 -9.13 -9.23
CA SER A 25 6.20 -7.83 -9.38
C SER A 25 4.84 -8.02 -10.05
N VAL A 26 3.88 -7.19 -9.68
CA VAL A 26 2.57 -7.13 -10.32
C VAL A 26 2.35 -5.72 -10.86
N GLU A 27 1.85 -5.63 -12.09
CA GLU A 27 1.39 -4.37 -12.67
C GLU A 27 0.00 -4.03 -12.10
N VAL A 28 -0.20 -2.77 -11.73
CA VAL A 28 -1.47 -2.25 -11.22
C VAL A 28 -1.77 -0.91 -11.86
N GLU A 29 -3.04 -0.58 -11.99
CA GLU A 29 -3.43 0.75 -12.43
C GLU A 29 -3.09 1.82 -11.38
N ALA A 30 -2.91 3.06 -11.81
CA ALA A 30 -2.63 4.17 -10.90
C ALA A 30 -3.71 4.35 -9.81
N ALA A 31 -4.98 4.08 -10.16
CA ALA A 31 -6.10 4.15 -9.23
C ALA A 31 -6.03 3.05 -8.15
N GLU A 32 -5.66 1.83 -8.52
CA GLU A 32 -5.48 0.71 -7.58
C GLU A 32 -4.33 0.99 -6.61
N LEU A 33 -3.22 1.54 -7.12
CA LEU A 33 -2.11 1.97 -6.28
C LEU A 33 -2.55 3.06 -5.29
N ALA A 34 -3.34 4.04 -5.72
CA ALA A 34 -3.86 5.07 -4.82
C ALA A 34 -4.72 4.47 -3.69
N LEU A 35 -5.63 3.55 -4.03
CA LEU A 35 -6.47 2.85 -3.06
C LEU A 35 -5.65 2.04 -2.05
N LEU A 36 -4.62 1.32 -2.51
CA LEU A 36 -3.67 0.62 -1.63
C LEU A 36 -3.01 1.59 -0.64
N LEU A 37 -2.50 2.73 -1.14
CA LEU A 37 -1.81 3.73 -0.33
C LEU A 37 -2.73 4.40 0.70
N GLU A 38 -4.03 4.51 0.41
CA GLU A 38 -5.11 4.92 1.33
C GLU A 38 -5.54 3.83 2.31
N GLY A 39 -5.19 2.58 2.01
CA GLY A 39 -5.37 1.44 2.90
C GLY A 39 -6.55 0.56 2.58
N PHE A 40 -6.98 0.54 1.33
CA PHE A 40 -7.98 -0.40 0.87
C PHE A 40 -7.33 -1.71 0.45
N ASP A 41 -7.98 -2.81 0.79
CA ASP A 41 -7.71 -4.12 0.23
C ASP A 41 -8.43 -4.23 -1.12
N LEU A 42 -7.67 -4.40 -2.20
CA LEU A 42 -8.20 -4.48 -3.55
C LEU A 42 -9.05 -5.73 -3.78
N ALA A 43 -8.82 -6.81 -3.02
CA ALA A 43 -9.57 -8.07 -3.17
C ALA A 43 -11.02 -7.98 -2.65
N GLY A 44 -11.35 -6.97 -1.84
CA GLY A 44 -12.68 -6.84 -1.24
C GLY A 44 -13.17 -5.41 -1.02
N ALA A 45 -12.49 -4.42 -1.62
CA ALA A 45 -12.75 -2.98 -1.47
C ALA A 45 -12.92 -2.53 0.00
N ARG A 46 -12.31 -3.25 0.95
CA ARG A 46 -12.48 -3.01 2.38
C ARG A 46 -11.31 -2.20 2.89
N ARG A 47 -11.59 -1.19 3.71
CA ARG A 47 -10.54 -0.45 4.40
C ARG A 47 -9.85 -1.35 5.42
N ALA A 48 -8.55 -1.55 5.25
CA ALA A 48 -7.68 -2.26 6.16
C ALA A 48 -7.53 -1.49 7.49
N LYS A 49 -7.04 -2.19 8.52
CA LYS A 49 -6.71 -1.59 9.81
C LYS A 49 -5.73 -0.43 9.58
N ARG A 50 -6.08 0.76 10.08
CA ARG A 50 -5.26 1.96 9.98
C ARG A 50 -5.19 2.61 11.34
N TYR A 51 -4.00 3.10 11.68
CA TYR A 51 -3.77 3.83 12.90
C TYR A 51 -4.76 4.99 13.01
N ARG A 52 -5.48 5.02 14.13
CA ARG A 52 -6.26 6.18 14.56
C ARG A 52 -5.59 6.69 15.82
N ARG A 53 -5.17 7.95 15.80
CA ARG A 53 -4.77 8.62 17.03
C ARG A 53 -6.06 8.73 17.87
N GLY A 54 -6.05 8.16 19.07
CA GLY A 54 -7.14 8.39 20.02
C GLY A 54 -7.25 9.88 20.28
N GLU A 55 -8.48 10.39 20.31
CA GLU A 55 -8.76 11.75 20.76
C GLU A 55 -8.38 11.94 22.24
#